data_AF-A0A848ZFT3-F1
#
_entry.id   AF-A0A848ZFT3-F1
#
_cell.length_a   1.000
_cell.length_b   1.000
_cell.length_c   1.000
_cell.angle_alpha   90.00
_cell.angle_beta   90.00
_cell.angle_gamma   90.00
#
_symmetry.space_group_name_H-M   'P 1'
#
loop_
_entity.id
_entity.type
_entity.pdbx_description
1 polymer ?
#
loop_
_entity_poly.entity_id
_entity_poly.type
_entity_poly.pdbx_seq_one_letter_code
_entity_poly.pdbx_strand_id
1 'polypeptide(L)'
;MKHTDAFIRAYHDFKKTVDLTKSGILPELDDLVWCMLMGVPRVPADEDSSEEAPITAVEQRVAILKAVFVETNRHQTEDFIDRGLLIYDQAGKMAKILLKEADSVPDPE
;
A
#
# COMPACT_ATOMS: atom_id res chain seq x y z
N MET A 1 14.79 9.54 -13.68
CA MET A 1 13.74 10.58 -13.66
C MET A 1 12.36 10.01 -13.95
N LYS A 2 12.13 9.23 -15.03
CA LYS A 2 10.79 8.71 -15.39
C LYS A 2 10.05 7.93 -14.28
N HIS A 3 10.72 7.06 -13.52
CA HIS A 3 10.08 6.25 -12.47
C HIS A 3 9.61 7.08 -11.26
N THR A 4 10.37 8.12 -10.90
CA THR A 4 10.00 9.03 -9.80
C THR A 4 8.75 9.83 -10.14
N ASP A 5 8.65 10.31 -11.38
CA ASP A 5 7.49 11.04 -11.87
C ASP A 5 6.22 10.17 -11.88
N ALA A 6 6.35 8.91 -12.29
CA ALA A 6 5.25 7.95 -12.28
C ALA A 6 4.77 7.61 -10.86
N PHE A 7 5.67 7.44 -9.90
CA PHE A 7 5.32 7.20 -8.50
C PHE A 7 4.63 8.41 -7.86
N ILE A 8 5.17 9.61 -8.07
CA ILE A 8 4.57 10.87 -7.57
C ILE A 8 3.18 11.05 -8.15
N ARG A 9 3.00 10.74 -9.44
CA ARG A 9 1.68 10.75 -10.08
C ARG A 9 0.71 9.76 -9.42
N ALA A 10 1.13 8.51 -9.19
CA ALA A 10 0.30 7.51 -8.53
C ALA A 10 -0.15 7.96 -7.14
N TYR A 11 0.75 8.58 -6.36
CA TYR A 11 0.41 9.20 -5.07
C TYR A 11 -0.68 10.28 -5.23
N HIS A 12 -0.49 11.24 -6.14
CA HIS A 12 -1.47 12.31 -6.35
C HIS A 12 -2.81 11.81 -6.87
N ASP A 13 -2.81 10.81 -7.75
CA ASP A 13 -4.04 10.24 -8.30
C ASP A 13 -4.82 9.48 -7.24
N PHE A 14 -4.16 8.68 -6.40
CA PHE A 14 -4.82 8.02 -5.27
C PHE A 14 -5.28 9.02 -4.19
N LYS A 15 -4.49 10.04 -3.89
CA LYS A 15 -4.88 11.06 -2.93
C LYS A 15 -6.22 11.74 -3.30
N LYS A 16 -6.48 11.96 -4.59
CA LYS A 16 -7.76 12.53 -5.06
C LYS A 16 -8.96 11.63 -4.77
N THR A 17 -8.76 10.33 -4.57
CA THR A 17 -9.83 9.37 -4.26
C THR A 17 -10.09 9.23 -2.77
N VAL A 18 -9.25 9.83 -1.92
CA VAL A 18 -9.38 9.73 -0.46
C VAL A 18 -10.03 10.98 0.10
N ASP A 19 -11.02 10.79 0.96
CA ASP A 19 -11.64 11.87 1.72
C ASP A 19 -10.74 12.27 2.90
N LEU A 20 -9.93 13.32 2.68
CA LEU A 20 -9.01 13.86 3.68
C LEU A 20 -9.71 14.51 4.88
N THR A 21 -11.04 14.66 4.86
CA THR A 21 -11.80 15.19 6.01
C THR A 21 -12.09 14.12 7.06
N LYS A 22 -12.00 12.84 6.69
CA LYS A 22 -12.21 11.70 7.60
C LYS A 22 -10.89 11.32 8.28
N SER A 23 -10.66 11.86 9.47
CA SER A 23 -9.48 11.57 10.30
C SER A 23 -9.86 10.87 11.61
N GLY A 24 -8.87 10.33 12.33
CA GLY A 24 -9.04 9.72 13.65
C GLY A 24 -9.47 8.25 13.63
N ILE A 25 -9.38 7.58 12.47
CA ILE A 25 -9.69 6.16 12.32
C ILE A 25 -8.39 5.41 12.00
N LEU A 26 -8.09 4.37 12.76
CA LEU A 26 -7.00 3.45 12.44
C LEU A 26 -7.44 2.50 11.33
N PRO A 27 -6.56 2.16 10.38
CA PRO A 27 -6.89 1.20 9.35
C PRO A 27 -7.03 -0.21 9.94
N GLU A 28 -7.87 -1.04 9.34
CA GLU A 28 -7.93 -2.47 9.66
C GLU A 28 -6.88 -3.25 8.86
N LEU A 29 -6.23 -4.21 9.51
CA LEU A 29 -5.12 -4.96 8.92
C LEU A 29 -5.56 -5.75 7.68
N ASP A 30 -6.65 -6.51 7.79
CA ASP A 30 -7.12 -7.41 6.73
C ASP A 30 -7.59 -6.63 5.50
N ASP A 31 -8.28 -5.51 5.70
CA ASP A 31 -8.69 -4.60 4.63
C ASP A 31 -7.48 -4.05 3.86
N LEU A 32 -6.40 -3.69 4.58
CA LEU A 32 -5.18 -3.19 3.94
C LEU A 32 -4.48 -4.28 3.13
N VAL A 33 -4.39 -5.49 3.68
CA VAL A 33 -3.83 -6.65 2.95
C VAL A 33 -4.63 -6.88 1.68
N TRP A 34 -5.96 -6.90 1.78
CA TRP A 34 -6.83 -7.11 0.64
C TRP A 34 -6.70 -6.00 -0.41
N CYS A 35 -6.66 -4.73 0.01
CA CYS A 35 -6.40 -3.59 -0.88
C CYS A 35 -5.10 -3.76 -1.67
N MET A 36 -4.01 -4.17 -0.99
CA MET A 36 -2.71 -4.35 -1.63
C MET A 36 -2.73 -5.47 -2.67
N LEU A 37 -3.36 -6.61 -2.35
CA LEU A 37 -3.47 -7.75 -3.25
C LEU A 37 -4.40 -7.48 -4.44
N MET A 38 -5.46 -6.69 -4.24
CA MET A 38 -6.38 -6.24 -5.29
C MET A 38 -5.77 -5.17 -6.21
N GLY A 39 -4.56 -4.71 -5.92
CA GLY A 39 -3.86 -3.76 -6.76
C GLY A 39 -4.22 -2.29 -6.48
N VAL A 40 -4.65 -1.95 -5.26
CA VAL A 40 -5.09 -0.61 -4.88
C VAL A 40 -4.17 -0.01 -3.80
N PRO A 41 -3.62 1.20 -4.01
CA PRO A 41 -3.66 2.00 -5.24
C PRO A 41 -2.93 1.34 -6.41
N ARG A 42 -3.22 1.77 -7.64
CA ARG A 42 -2.36 1.44 -8.78
C ARG A 42 -1.01 2.14 -8.63
N VAL A 43 0.05 1.42 -8.94
CA VAL A 43 1.43 1.86 -8.78
C VAL A 43 2.29 1.51 -10.00
N PRO A 44 3.42 2.21 -10.24
CA PRO A 44 4.26 1.95 -11.40
C PRO A 44 4.69 0.49 -11.58
N ALA A 45 4.94 -0.24 -10.48
CA ALA A 45 5.33 -1.64 -10.54
C ALA A 45 4.22 -2.58 -11.07
N ASP A 46 2.97 -2.11 -11.21
CA ASP A 46 1.92 -2.90 -11.86
C ASP A 46 2.13 -3.04 -13.37
N GLU A 47 2.90 -2.15 -13.98
CA GLU A 47 3.25 -2.17 -15.40
C GLU A 47 4.59 -2.89 -15.65
N ASP A 48 5.25 -3.36 -14.59
CA ASP A 48 6.52 -4.08 -14.65
C ASP A 48 6.26 -5.58 -14.82
N SER A 49 6.98 -6.21 -15.75
CA SER A 49 6.84 -7.64 -16.08
C SER A 49 7.89 -8.53 -15.43
N SER A 50 8.73 -8.00 -14.55
CA SER A 50 9.73 -8.77 -13.80
C SER A 50 9.08 -9.64 -12.72
N GLU A 51 9.75 -10.72 -12.34
CA GLU A 51 9.30 -11.60 -11.25
C GLU A 51 9.20 -10.87 -9.90
N GLU A 52 9.97 -9.80 -9.70
CA GLU A 52 9.95 -8.99 -8.48
C GLU A 52 8.81 -7.95 -8.47
N ALA A 53 8.19 -7.69 -9.63
CA ALA A 53 7.18 -6.64 -9.80
C ALA A 53 6.05 -6.69 -8.76
N PRO A 54 5.44 -7.86 -8.44
CA PRO A 54 4.37 -7.91 -7.44
C PRO A 54 4.82 -7.47 -6.05
N ILE A 55 6.04 -7.85 -5.65
CA ILE A 55 6.61 -7.49 -4.34
C ILE A 55 6.93 -5.99 -4.29
N THR A 56 7.53 -5.45 -5.36
CA THR A 56 7.78 -4.01 -5.48
C THR A 56 6.47 -3.22 -5.50
N ALA A 57 5.42 -3.75 -6.11
CA ALA A 57 4.12 -3.10 -6.16
C ALA A 57 3.49 -2.98 -4.76
N VAL A 58 3.61 -4.01 -3.92
CA VAL A 58 3.21 -3.91 -2.50
C VAL A 58 3.99 -2.82 -1.77
N GLU A 59 5.30 -2.69 -1.98
CA GLU A 59 6.12 -1.65 -1.35
C GLU A 59 5.68 -0.24 -1.74
N GLN A 60 5.45 -0.02 -3.02
CA GLN A 60 4.98 1.27 -3.54
C GLN A 60 3.60 1.61 -2.97
N ARG A 61 2.70 0.64 -2.89
CA ARG A 61 1.37 0.83 -2.28
C ARG A 61 1.46 1.21 -0.82
N VAL A 62 2.25 0.48 -0.02
CA VAL A 62 2.46 0.78 1.40
C VAL A 62 2.99 2.20 1.57
N ALA A 63 3.95 2.63 0.76
CA ALA A 63 4.49 3.98 0.82
C ALA A 63 3.43 5.07 0.55
N ILE A 64 2.62 4.88 -0.49
CA ILE A 64 1.53 5.82 -0.84
C ILE A 64 0.47 5.85 0.25
N LEU A 65 0.02 4.68 0.72
CA LEU A 65 -1.01 4.57 1.75
C LEU A 65 -0.57 5.21 3.07
N LYS A 66 0.67 4.97 3.50
CA LYS A 66 1.26 5.63 4.67
C LYS A 66 1.32 7.15 4.52
N ALA A 67 1.76 7.65 3.37
CA ALA A 67 1.83 9.08 3.11
C ALA A 67 0.45 9.75 3.21
N VAL A 68 -0.58 9.14 2.61
CA VAL A 68 -1.96 9.65 2.68
C VAL A 68 -2.52 9.54 4.09
N PHE A 69 -2.23 8.46 4.83
CA PHE A 69 -2.65 8.31 6.21
C PHE A 69 -2.08 9.40 7.12
N VAL A 70 -0.76 9.66 7.03
CA VAL A 70 -0.09 10.72 7.80
C VAL A 70 -0.67 12.08 7.44
N GLU A 71 -0.90 12.36 6.16
CA GLU A 71 -1.46 13.64 5.74
C GLU A 71 -2.88 13.85 6.27
N THR A 72 -3.73 12.82 6.17
CA THR A 72 -5.12 12.84 6.65
C THR A 72 -5.19 13.02 8.17
N ASN A 73 -4.22 12.45 8.88
CA ASN A 73 -4.19 12.42 10.33
C ASN A 73 -3.15 13.37 10.94
N ARG A 74 -2.60 14.33 10.19
CA ARG A 74 -1.52 15.24 10.63
C ARG A 74 -1.80 16.04 11.92
N HIS A 75 -3.06 16.11 12.31
CA HIS A 75 -3.54 16.80 13.52
C HIS A 75 -3.71 15.86 14.73
N GLN A 76 -3.56 14.56 14.53
CA GLN A 76 -3.62 13.54 15.58
C GLN A 76 -2.30 13.48 16.37
N THR A 77 -2.28 12.71 17.45
CA THR A 77 -1.08 12.50 18.27
C THR A 77 -0.03 11.66 17.54
N GLU A 78 1.24 11.83 17.91
CA GLU A 78 2.35 11.02 17.41
C GLU A 78 2.09 9.52 17.63
N ASP A 79 1.70 9.13 18.84
CA ASP A 79 1.30 7.75 19.17
C ASP A 79 0.22 7.18 18.24
N PHE A 80 -0.75 8.00 17.82
CA PHE A 80 -1.80 7.55 16.89
C PHE A 80 -1.21 7.29 15.50
N ILE A 81 -0.35 8.21 15.04
CA ILE A 81 0.33 8.08 13.75
C ILE A 81 1.22 6.84 13.73
N ASP A 82 2.03 6.64 14.78
CA ASP A 82 2.94 5.50 14.89
C ASP A 82 2.20 4.17 14.87
N ARG A 83 1.09 4.07 15.62
CA ARG A 83 0.23 2.87 15.61
C ARG A 83 -0.32 2.60 14.22
N GLY A 84 -0.83 3.62 13.53
CA GLY A 84 -1.32 3.46 12.17
C GLY A 84 -0.22 3.02 11.20
N LEU A 85 0.95 3.65 11.25
CA LEU A 85 2.10 3.28 10.41
C LEU A 85 2.56 1.84 10.64
N LEU A 86 2.53 1.36 11.88
CA LEU A 86 2.84 -0.03 12.21
C LEU A 86 1.87 -1.01 11.54
N ILE A 87 0.57 -0.69 11.50
CA ILE A 87 -0.43 -1.54 10.83
C ILE A 87 -0.13 -1.62 9.33
N TYR A 88 0.23 -0.52 8.68
CA TYR A 88 0.64 -0.53 7.26
C TYR A 88 1.90 -1.39 7.01
N ASP A 89 2.88 -1.36 7.92
CA ASP A 89 4.05 -2.24 7.83
C ASP A 89 3.70 -3.72 7.95
N GLN A 90 2.79 -4.04 8.88
CA GLN A 90 2.31 -5.40 9.07
C GLN A 90 1.52 -5.89 7.84
N ALA A 91 0.62 -5.06 7.32
CA ALA A 91 -0.13 -5.37 6.10
C ALA A 91 0.80 -5.64 4.91
N GLY A 92 1.81 -4.78 4.71
CA GLY A 92 2.79 -4.95 3.65
C GLY A 92 3.61 -6.24 3.77
N LYS A 93 3.98 -6.63 4.99
CA LYS A 93 4.66 -7.92 5.24
C LYS A 93 3.75 -9.10 4.94
N MET A 94 2.49 -9.05 5.41
CA MET A 94 1.52 -10.12 5.21
C MET A 94 1.20 -10.32 3.73
N ALA A 95 0.93 -9.24 3.00
CA ALA A 95 0.65 -9.31 1.56
C ALA A 95 1.81 -9.94 0.77
N LYS A 96 3.06 -9.59 1.10
CA LYS A 96 4.25 -10.21 0.47
C LYS A 96 4.41 -11.69 0.81
N ILE A 97 4.05 -12.12 2.03
CA ILE A 97 4.06 -13.53 2.40
C ILE A 97 3.04 -14.30 1.56
N LEU A 98 1.80 -13.81 1.50
CA LEU A 98 0.72 -14.44 0.72
C LEU A 98 1.05 -14.54 -0.77
N LEU A 99 1.68 -13.51 -1.36
CA LEU A 99 2.13 -13.57 -2.76
C LEU A 99 3.16 -14.68 -2.97
N LYS A 100 4.16 -14.79 -2.09
CA LYS A 100 5.19 -15.84 -2.18
C LYS A 100 4.61 -17.24 -1.98
N GLU A 101 3.63 -17.38 -1.10
CA GLU A 101 2.93 -18.65 -0.89
C GLU A 101 2.13 -19.04 -2.14
N ALA A 102 1.43 -18.09 -2.77
CA ALA A 102 0.71 -18.33 -4.02
C ALA A 102 1.63 -18.79 -5.15
N ASP A 103 2.81 -18.20 -5.29
CA ASP A 103 3.82 -18.62 -6.28
C ASP A 103 4.41 -20.01 -5.98
N SER A 104 4.33 -20.47 -4.73
CA SER A 104 4.88 -21.75 -4.28
C SER A 104 3.90 -22.92 -4.39
N VAL A 105 2.63 -22.66 -4.69
CA VAL A 105 1.60 -23.69 -4.88
C VAL A 105 1.53 -24.04 -6.36
N PRO A 106 1.99 -25.25 -6.79
CA PRO A 106 1.82 -25.68 -8.16
C PRO A 106 0.33 -25.84 -8.48
N ASP A 107 -0.07 -25.35 -9.65
CA ASP A 107 -1.44 -25.45 -10.18
C ASP A 107 -1.92 -26.92 -10.12
N PRO A 108 -3.07 -27.23 -9.50
CA PRO A 108 -3.59 -28.60 -9.52
C PRO A 108 -4.04 -28.92 -10.96
N GLU A 109 -3.40 -29.93 -11.56
CA GLU A 109 -3.78 -30.51 -12.88
C GLU A 109 -5.26 -30.90 -12.97
#